data_AF-A0A0L9UPI8-F1
#
_entry.id   AF-A0A0L9UPI8-F1
#
_cell.length_a   1.000
_cell.length_b   1.000
_cell.length_c   1.000
_cell.angle_alpha   90.00
_cell.angle_beta   90.00
_cell.angle_gamma   90.00
#
_symmetry.space_group_name_H-M   'P 1'
#
loop_
_entity.id
_entity.type
_entity.pdbx_description
1 polymer ?
#
loop_
_entity_poly.entity_id
_entity_poly.type
_entity_poly.pdbx_seq_one_letter_code
_entity_poly.pdbx_strand_id
1 'polypeptide(L)'
;MAETTQLTRHIESYVDTSSSSPSLQAASLNAIASLVKTDVLPLEALVREMGLYLTTTDNVIRARGILLLAEVITRVESKPLDSATIHSLVGFFKDRLADWRAVRGALVGCLALIRRKSVLGTVTSSDATAISQSFFQYMQVQSLGQYDRKLCFELLDCLLEHYSDALTTLGDGLIYGVCEAIDAEKDPECLMLAFHIVQSLAQLYPDSSGLLASFAKDIFDILEPYFPIHFTHD
;
A
#
# COMPACT_ATOMS: atom_id res chain seq x y z
N MET A 1 -21.22 -14.18 29.36
CA MET A 1 -20.32 -14.07 28.19
C MET A 1 -21.22 -14.03 26.97
N ALA A 2 -21.20 -12.95 26.19
CA ALA A 2 -21.97 -12.89 24.95
C ALA A 2 -21.43 -13.95 23.98
N GLU A 3 -22.31 -14.66 23.27
CA GLU A 3 -21.88 -15.64 22.27
C GLU A 3 -21.10 -14.92 21.16
N THR A 4 -19.85 -15.33 20.95
CA THR A 4 -18.99 -14.85 19.86
C THR A 4 -19.69 -15.10 18.52
N THR A 5 -19.99 -14.03 17.77
CA THR A 5 -20.66 -14.15 16.47
C THR A 5 -19.78 -14.93 15.49
N GLN A 6 -20.37 -15.52 14.45
CA GLN A 6 -19.60 -16.20 13.40
C GLN A 6 -18.56 -15.26 12.75
N LEU A 7 -18.90 -13.97 12.60
CA LEU A 7 -17.98 -12.96 12.08
C LEU A 7 -16.78 -12.76 13.01
N THR A 8 -17.03 -12.59 14.31
CA THR A 8 -15.96 -12.43 15.32
C THR A 8 -15.01 -13.64 15.31
N ARG A 9 -15.53 -14.87 15.16
CA ARG A 9 -14.69 -16.08 15.03
C ARG A 9 -13.79 -16.05 13.80
N HIS A 10 -14.30 -15.59 12.65
CA HIS A 10 -13.47 -15.45 11.45
C HIS A 10 -12.39 -14.38 11.63
N ILE A 11 -12.71 -13.27 12.30
CA ILE A 11 -11.73 -12.21 12.60
C ILE A 11 -10.65 -12.74 13.55
N GLU A 12 -11.03 -13.34 14.67
CA GLU A 12 -10.10 -13.92 15.66
C GLU A 12 -9.22 -15.00 15.03
N SER A 13 -9.80 -15.88 14.22
CA SER A 13 -9.08 -16.92 13.48
C SER A 13 -8.02 -16.34 12.55
N TYR A 14 -8.31 -15.23 11.87
CA TYR A 14 -7.33 -14.56 11.01
C TYR A 14 -6.24 -13.84 11.84
N VAL A 15 -6.63 -13.18 12.93
CA VAL A 15 -5.73 -12.36 13.75
C VAL A 15 -4.77 -13.21 14.56
N ASP A 16 -5.20 -14.37 15.05
CA ASP A 16 -4.38 -15.29 15.83
C ASP A 16 -3.32 -15.98 14.96
N THR A 17 -2.06 -15.66 15.22
CA THR A 17 -0.89 -16.27 14.57
C THR A 17 -0.31 -17.44 15.34
N SER A 18 -0.77 -17.68 16.57
CA SER A 18 -0.24 -18.70 17.47
C SER A 18 -0.98 -20.04 17.33
N SER A 19 -2.30 -19.98 17.13
CA SER A 19 -3.15 -21.18 17.11
C SER A 19 -3.76 -21.50 15.74
N SER A 20 -3.94 -20.50 14.87
CA SER A 20 -4.55 -20.71 13.55
C SER A 20 -3.53 -21.11 12.49
N SER A 21 -3.86 -22.12 11.70
CA SER A 21 -3.05 -22.50 10.52
C SER A 21 -3.19 -21.46 9.39
N PRO A 22 -2.18 -21.32 8.50
CA PRO A 22 -2.30 -20.44 7.33
C PRO A 22 -3.52 -20.74 6.45
N SER A 23 -3.90 -22.02 6.32
CA SER A 23 -5.10 -22.43 5.58
C SER A 23 -6.39 -21.94 6.23
N LEU A 24 -6.46 -21.98 7.56
CA LEU A 24 -7.61 -21.50 8.32
C LEU A 24 -7.73 -19.96 8.28
N GLN A 25 -6.60 -19.26 8.34
CA GLN A 25 -6.55 -17.80 8.16
C GLN A 25 -7.05 -17.41 6.77
N ALA A 26 -6.55 -18.07 5.72
CA ALA A 26 -7.00 -17.83 4.34
C ALA A 26 -8.49 -18.14 4.15
N ALA A 27 -9.00 -19.24 4.74
CA ALA A 27 -10.42 -19.58 4.70
C ALA A 27 -11.29 -18.51 5.40
N SER A 28 -10.84 -18.00 6.55
CA SER A 28 -11.57 -16.97 7.30
C SER A 28 -11.62 -15.65 6.54
N LEU A 29 -10.50 -15.23 5.95
CA LEU A 29 -10.43 -14.07 5.07
C LEU A 29 -11.35 -14.20 3.86
N ASN A 30 -11.35 -15.36 3.19
CA ASN A 30 -12.23 -15.61 2.04
C ASN A 30 -13.72 -15.61 2.45
N ALA A 31 -14.05 -16.13 3.63
CA ALA A 31 -15.41 -16.08 4.16
C ALA A 31 -15.87 -14.63 4.40
N ILE A 32 -15.05 -13.82 5.08
CA ILE A 32 -15.36 -12.40 5.34
C ILE A 32 -15.50 -11.64 4.02
N ALA A 33 -14.54 -11.80 3.10
CA ALA A 33 -14.58 -11.11 1.80
C ALA A 33 -15.80 -11.50 0.98
N SER A 34 -16.22 -12.77 1.01
CA SER A 34 -17.44 -13.24 0.35
C SER A 34 -18.69 -12.57 0.91
N LEU A 35 -18.81 -12.47 2.24
CA LEU A 35 -19.94 -11.81 2.90
C LEU A 35 -20.02 -10.32 2.55
N VAL A 36 -18.88 -9.62 2.49
CA VAL A 36 -18.82 -8.22 2.07
C VAL A 36 -19.16 -8.06 0.59
N LYS A 37 -18.61 -8.93 -0.26
CA LYS A 37 -18.83 -8.89 -1.71
C LYS A 37 -20.30 -9.11 -2.08
N THR A 38 -21.02 -9.92 -1.31
CA THR A 38 -22.43 -10.29 -1.55
C THR A 38 -23.44 -9.40 -0.80
N ASP A 39 -22.98 -8.32 -0.14
CA ASP A 39 -23.82 -7.40 0.65
C ASP A 39 -24.53 -8.03 1.86
N VAL A 40 -24.19 -9.27 2.22
CA VAL A 40 -24.66 -9.92 3.45
C VAL A 40 -24.05 -9.24 4.68
N LEU A 41 -22.80 -8.77 4.56
CA LEU A 41 -22.11 -7.97 5.57
C LEU A 41 -21.76 -6.59 4.99
N PRO A 42 -22.44 -5.51 5.41
CA PRO A 42 -22.03 -4.16 5.04
C PRO A 42 -20.60 -3.87 5.50
N LEU A 43 -19.80 -3.20 4.66
CA LEU A 43 -18.40 -2.90 4.98
C LEU A 43 -18.27 -2.09 6.28
N GLU A 44 -19.16 -1.15 6.52
CA GLU A 44 -19.22 -0.38 7.78
C GLU A 44 -19.42 -1.30 9.00
N ALA A 45 -20.30 -2.30 8.89
CA ALA A 45 -20.53 -3.26 9.96
C ALA A 45 -19.28 -4.12 10.23
N LEU A 46 -18.54 -4.50 9.19
CA LEU A 46 -17.24 -5.15 9.35
C LEU A 46 -16.26 -4.23 10.08
N VAL A 47 -16.08 -2.99 9.65
CA VAL A 47 -15.15 -2.03 10.27
C VAL A 47 -15.49 -1.81 11.75
N ARG A 48 -16.79 -1.70 12.08
CA ARG A 48 -17.26 -1.57 13.46
C ARG A 48 -16.91 -2.79 14.31
N GLU A 49 -17.15 -4.00 13.80
CA GLU A 49 -16.78 -5.24 14.48
C GLU A 49 -15.25 -5.36 14.67
N MET A 50 -14.48 -4.88 13.68
CA MET A 50 -13.03 -4.85 13.74
C MET A 50 -12.47 -3.79 14.68
N GLY A 51 -13.29 -2.90 15.25
CA GLY A 51 -12.84 -1.71 15.99
C GLY A 51 -11.75 -1.96 17.03
N LEU A 52 -11.89 -3.00 17.86
CA LEU A 52 -10.87 -3.38 18.86
C LEU A 52 -9.56 -3.86 18.21
N TYR A 53 -9.66 -4.61 17.12
CA TYR A 53 -8.51 -5.12 16.36
C TYR A 53 -7.79 -4.03 15.57
N LEU A 54 -8.44 -2.91 15.27
CA LEU A 54 -7.84 -1.78 14.54
C LEU A 54 -7.22 -0.73 15.47
N THR A 55 -7.57 -0.75 16.76
CA THR A 55 -7.22 0.33 17.73
C THR A 55 -6.52 -0.16 18.99
N THR A 56 -6.43 -1.46 19.22
CA THR A 56 -5.74 -2.05 20.37
C THR A 56 -4.29 -1.58 20.48
N THR A 57 -3.78 -1.49 21.72
CA THR A 57 -2.37 -1.16 22.00
C THR A 57 -1.42 -2.31 21.69
N ASP A 58 -1.93 -3.56 21.61
CA ASP A 58 -1.16 -4.71 21.14
C ASP A 58 -0.83 -4.54 19.66
N ASN A 59 0.45 -4.31 19.36
CA ASN A 59 0.89 -4.03 18.01
C ASN A 59 0.77 -5.23 17.06
N VAL A 60 0.82 -6.47 17.56
CA VAL A 60 0.71 -7.68 16.74
C VAL A 60 -0.73 -7.86 16.31
N ILE A 61 -1.66 -7.78 17.27
CA ILE A 61 -3.10 -7.86 17.00
C ILE A 61 -3.52 -6.71 16.07
N ARG A 62 -3.03 -5.50 16.35
CA ARG A 62 -3.33 -4.32 15.52
C ARG A 62 -2.84 -4.46 14.08
N ALA A 63 -1.59 -4.89 13.90
CA ALA A 63 -1.03 -5.13 12.58
C ALA A 63 -1.84 -6.16 11.79
N ARG A 64 -2.25 -7.26 12.44
CA ARG A 64 -3.09 -8.30 11.82
C ARG A 64 -4.50 -7.81 11.50
N GLY A 65 -5.12 -7.02 12.37
CA GLY A 65 -6.43 -6.41 12.11
C GLY A 65 -6.39 -5.47 10.90
N ILE A 66 -5.37 -4.62 10.81
CA ILE A 66 -5.18 -3.70 9.68
C ILE A 66 -4.95 -4.48 8.38
N LEU A 67 -4.11 -5.53 8.43
CA LEU A 67 -3.86 -6.40 7.28
C LEU A 67 -5.13 -7.14 6.82
N LEU A 68 -5.96 -7.64 7.75
CA LEU A 68 -7.24 -8.26 7.42
C LEU A 68 -8.13 -7.30 6.65
N LEU A 69 -8.29 -6.07 7.13
CA LEU A 69 -9.12 -5.08 6.46
C LEU A 69 -8.58 -4.80 5.06
N ALA A 70 -7.27 -4.57 4.93
CA ALA A 70 -6.61 -4.35 3.65
C ALA A 70 -6.87 -5.48 2.65
N GLU A 71 -6.67 -6.73 3.06
CA GLU A 71 -6.88 -7.90 2.21
C GLU A 71 -8.34 -8.16 1.85
N VAL A 72 -9.29 -7.79 2.72
CA VAL A 72 -10.72 -7.78 2.39
C VAL A 72 -10.98 -6.76 1.30
N ILE A 73 -10.45 -5.52 1.42
CA ILE A 73 -10.59 -4.49 0.38
C ILE A 73 -10.01 -4.97 -0.95
N THR A 74 -8.84 -5.62 -0.94
CA THR A 74 -8.25 -6.24 -2.14
C THR A 74 -9.19 -7.26 -2.79
N ARG A 75 -9.82 -8.14 -2.01
CA ARG A 75 -10.73 -9.19 -2.53
C ARG A 75 -12.07 -8.66 -3.02
N VAL A 76 -12.47 -7.45 -2.59
CA VAL A 76 -13.70 -6.79 -3.03
C VAL A 76 -13.44 -5.66 -4.02
N GLU A 77 -12.34 -5.73 -4.79
CA GLU A 77 -12.03 -4.79 -5.87
C GLU A 77 -13.17 -4.61 -6.89
N SER A 78 -13.99 -5.66 -7.07
CA SER A 78 -15.14 -5.69 -8.00
C SER A 78 -16.44 -5.12 -7.42
N LYS A 79 -16.48 -4.87 -6.10
CA LYS A 79 -17.66 -4.31 -5.41
C LYS A 79 -17.64 -2.78 -5.51
N PRO A 80 -18.70 -2.11 -5.98
CA PRO A 80 -18.78 -0.66 -5.95
C PRO A 80 -18.66 -0.10 -4.53
N LEU A 81 -17.83 0.92 -4.34
CA LEU A 81 -17.73 1.68 -3.09
C LEU A 81 -18.00 3.16 -3.41
N ASP A 82 -18.77 3.84 -2.55
CA ASP A 82 -19.01 5.26 -2.70
C ASP A 82 -17.76 6.09 -2.33
N SER A 83 -17.74 7.34 -2.77
CA SER A 83 -16.59 8.25 -2.57
C SER A 83 -16.30 8.53 -1.09
N ALA A 84 -17.31 8.56 -0.21
CA ALA A 84 -17.09 8.80 1.21
C ALA A 84 -16.44 7.60 1.90
N THR A 85 -16.84 6.39 1.51
CA THR A 85 -16.20 5.14 1.92
C THR A 85 -14.74 5.09 1.45
N ILE A 86 -14.47 5.41 0.17
CA ILE A 86 -13.11 5.46 -0.36
C ILE A 86 -12.25 6.48 0.40
N HIS A 87 -12.73 7.71 0.56
CA HIS A 87 -12.01 8.75 1.29
C HIS A 87 -11.68 8.34 2.73
N SER A 88 -12.64 7.72 3.43
CA SER A 88 -12.46 7.24 4.80
C SER A 88 -11.40 6.13 4.88
N LEU A 89 -11.40 5.19 3.93
CA LEU A 89 -10.40 4.12 3.86
C LEU A 89 -9.02 4.66 3.50
N VAL A 90 -8.93 5.65 2.59
CA VAL A 90 -7.67 6.34 2.27
C VAL A 90 -7.10 6.98 3.53
N GLY A 91 -7.91 7.79 4.23
CA GLY A 91 -7.51 8.42 5.50
C GLY A 91 -6.99 7.40 6.50
N PHE A 92 -7.71 6.29 6.66
CA PHE A 92 -7.31 5.22 7.56
C PHE A 92 -5.96 4.58 7.18
N PHE A 93 -5.79 4.13 5.93
CA PHE A 93 -4.57 3.41 5.54
C PHE A 93 -3.35 4.32 5.42
N LYS A 94 -3.50 5.55 4.90
CA LYS A 94 -2.37 6.49 4.79
C LYS A 94 -1.82 6.85 6.17
N ASP A 95 -2.69 7.03 7.17
CA ASP A 95 -2.29 7.37 8.54
C ASP A 95 -1.58 6.18 9.23
N ARG A 96 -1.84 4.95 8.77
CA ARG A 96 -1.18 3.74 9.29
C ARG A 96 0.19 3.47 8.65
N LEU A 97 0.60 4.23 7.63
CA LEU A 97 1.99 4.19 7.14
C LEU A 97 2.99 4.63 8.23
N ALA A 98 2.56 5.47 9.19
CA ALA A 98 3.36 5.86 10.34
C ALA A 98 3.49 4.77 11.42
N ASP A 99 2.67 3.70 11.38
CA ASP A 99 2.76 2.57 12.31
C ASP A 99 3.64 1.48 11.69
N TRP A 100 4.92 1.48 12.05
CA TRP A 100 5.92 0.50 11.57
C TRP A 100 5.45 -0.95 11.68
N ARG A 101 4.68 -1.31 12.73
CA ARG A 101 4.22 -2.69 12.92
C ARG A 101 3.08 -3.04 11.97
N ALA A 102 2.29 -2.06 11.54
CA ALA A 102 1.15 -2.23 10.65
C ALA A 102 1.43 -1.83 9.19
N VAL A 103 2.67 -1.45 8.87
CA VAL A 103 3.05 -0.89 7.56
C VAL A 103 2.64 -1.78 6.38
N ARG A 104 2.76 -3.11 6.52
CA ARG A 104 2.30 -4.06 5.48
C ARG A 104 0.81 -3.88 5.19
N GLY A 105 -0.03 -3.87 6.22
CA GLY A 105 -1.47 -3.69 6.06
C GLY A 105 -1.80 -2.31 5.48
N ALA A 106 -1.08 -1.26 5.89
CA ALA A 106 -1.22 0.08 5.34
C ALA A 106 -0.90 0.14 3.83
N LEU A 107 0.23 -0.45 3.41
CA LEU A 107 0.65 -0.52 2.01
C LEU A 107 -0.34 -1.34 1.15
N VAL A 108 -0.74 -2.52 1.62
CA VAL A 108 -1.74 -3.37 0.93
C VAL A 108 -3.07 -2.61 0.79
N GLY A 109 -3.50 -1.89 1.82
CA GLY A 109 -4.73 -1.12 1.81
C GLY A 109 -4.68 0.05 0.83
N CYS A 110 -3.58 0.82 0.83
CA CYS A 110 -3.36 1.90 -0.13
C CYS A 110 -3.36 1.36 -1.57
N LEU A 111 -2.61 0.30 -1.84
CA LEU A 111 -2.57 -0.36 -3.15
C LEU A 111 -3.94 -0.86 -3.61
N ALA A 112 -4.70 -1.49 -2.70
CA ALA A 112 -6.03 -2.00 -3.00
C ALA A 112 -7.00 -0.88 -3.40
N LEU A 113 -6.83 0.33 -2.87
CA LEU A 113 -7.65 1.50 -3.23
C LEU A 113 -7.17 2.16 -4.53
N ILE A 114 -5.86 2.34 -4.70
CA ILE A 114 -5.26 2.97 -5.89
C ILE A 114 -5.55 2.15 -7.16
N ARG A 115 -5.53 0.82 -7.08
CA ARG A 115 -5.78 -0.09 -8.22
C ARG A 115 -7.26 -0.21 -8.62
N ARG A 116 -8.19 0.45 -7.92
CA ARG A 116 -9.63 0.32 -8.21
C ARG A 116 -9.98 0.97 -9.54
N LYS A 117 -10.83 0.30 -10.32
CA LYS A 117 -11.35 0.82 -11.58
C LYS A 117 -12.33 1.97 -11.33
N SER A 118 -12.28 3.00 -12.18
CA SER A 118 -13.10 4.23 -12.05
C SER A 118 -14.59 3.96 -11.79
N VAL A 119 -15.19 2.99 -12.50
CA VAL A 119 -16.62 2.65 -12.38
C VAL A 119 -17.01 1.99 -11.04
N LEU A 120 -16.05 1.59 -10.22
CA LEU A 120 -16.26 0.88 -8.96
C LEU A 120 -15.95 1.75 -7.73
N GLY A 121 -15.74 3.05 -7.93
CA GLY A 121 -15.24 3.96 -6.89
C GLY A 121 -13.73 4.11 -6.99
N THR A 122 -13.31 5.35 -7.19
CA THR A 122 -11.91 5.72 -7.46
C THR A 122 -11.39 6.65 -6.36
N VAL A 123 -10.09 6.62 -6.16
CA VAL A 123 -9.38 7.56 -5.30
C VAL A 123 -9.41 8.93 -6.01
N THR A 124 -9.65 10.01 -5.26
CA THR A 124 -9.59 11.35 -5.84
C THR A 124 -8.14 11.80 -6.00
N SER A 125 -7.87 12.79 -6.86
CA SER A 125 -6.52 13.37 -6.97
C SER A 125 -6.00 13.87 -5.62
N SER A 126 -6.85 14.49 -4.80
CA SER A 126 -6.49 14.94 -3.45
C SER A 126 -6.10 13.80 -2.53
N ASP A 127 -6.83 12.68 -2.61
CA ASP A 127 -6.55 11.49 -1.81
C ASP A 127 -5.25 10.82 -2.26
N ALA A 128 -4.99 10.75 -3.57
CA ALA A 128 -3.72 10.25 -4.13
C ALA A 128 -2.53 11.10 -3.66
N THR A 129 -2.64 12.44 -3.75
CA THR A 129 -1.63 13.36 -3.20
C THR A 129 -1.40 13.12 -1.70
N ALA A 130 -2.46 12.91 -0.92
CA ALA A 130 -2.33 12.66 0.52
C ALA A 130 -1.66 11.32 0.84
N ILE A 131 -1.91 10.27 0.04
CA ILE A 131 -1.19 8.98 0.14
C ILE A 131 0.29 9.20 -0.16
N SER A 132 0.63 9.87 -1.26
CA SER A 132 2.01 10.15 -1.64
C SER A 132 2.75 10.94 -0.57
N GLN A 133 2.14 11.99 -0.02
CA GLN A 133 2.73 12.78 1.08
C GLN A 133 2.99 11.93 2.32
N SER A 134 2.03 11.09 2.71
CA SER A 134 2.19 10.20 3.86
C SER A 134 3.28 9.15 3.60
N PHE A 135 3.36 8.63 2.39
CA PHE A 135 4.42 7.71 1.98
C PHE A 135 5.79 8.36 2.12
N PHE A 136 6.04 9.51 1.48
CA PHE A 136 7.34 10.17 1.53
C PHE A 136 7.71 10.68 2.92
N GLN A 137 6.72 10.95 3.78
CA GLN A 137 6.96 11.39 5.15
C GLN A 137 7.39 10.24 6.08
N TYR A 138 6.80 9.06 5.96
CA TYR A 138 6.92 8.01 6.98
C TYR A 138 7.73 6.79 6.54
N MET A 139 7.87 6.56 5.24
CA MET A 139 8.44 5.33 4.72
C MET A 139 9.97 5.39 4.67
N GLN A 140 10.62 4.52 5.44
CA GLN A 140 12.05 4.23 5.32
C GLN A 140 12.21 2.89 4.58
N VAL A 141 12.08 2.92 3.26
CA VAL A 141 11.94 1.73 2.41
C VAL A 141 13.06 0.72 2.65
N GLN A 142 14.31 1.19 2.75
CA GLN A 142 15.50 0.36 2.93
C GLN A 142 15.50 -0.43 4.25
N SER A 143 14.76 0.04 5.25
CA SER A 143 14.64 -0.64 6.55
C SER A 143 13.64 -1.81 6.52
N LEU A 144 12.83 -1.92 5.47
CA LEU A 144 11.78 -2.94 5.35
C LEU A 144 12.32 -4.27 4.79
N GLY A 145 11.60 -5.35 5.08
CA GLY A 145 11.83 -6.64 4.42
C GLY A 145 11.48 -6.58 2.93
N GLN A 146 12.10 -7.44 2.12
CA GLN A 146 11.96 -7.49 0.66
C GLN A 146 10.51 -7.38 0.17
N TYR A 147 9.60 -8.17 0.76
CA TYR A 147 8.19 -8.16 0.39
C TYR A 147 7.54 -6.78 0.58
N ASP A 148 7.84 -6.10 1.70
CA ASP A 148 7.26 -4.81 2.01
C ASP A 148 7.92 -3.68 1.18
N ARG A 149 9.21 -3.82 0.81
CA ARG A 149 9.85 -2.92 -0.18
C ARG A 149 9.21 -3.02 -1.56
N LYS A 150 8.94 -4.24 -2.02
CA LYS A 150 8.21 -4.47 -3.27
C LYS A 150 6.84 -3.78 -3.25
N LEU A 151 6.08 -3.88 -2.16
CA LEU A 151 4.82 -3.16 -2.00
C LEU A 151 4.98 -1.64 -2.05
N CYS A 152 6.07 -1.09 -1.52
CA CYS A 152 6.37 0.34 -1.62
C CYS A 152 6.55 0.76 -3.08
N PHE A 153 7.36 0.02 -3.84
CA PHE A 153 7.59 0.31 -5.25
C PHE A 153 6.34 0.13 -6.09
N GLU A 154 5.57 -0.94 -5.87
CA GLU A 154 4.27 -1.12 -6.52
C GLU A 154 3.30 0.05 -6.24
N LEU A 155 3.31 0.60 -5.02
CA LEU A 155 2.45 1.74 -4.67
C LEU A 155 2.88 3.01 -5.40
N LEU A 156 4.17 3.32 -5.37
CA LEU A 156 4.73 4.47 -6.09
C LEU A 156 4.47 4.38 -7.59
N ASP A 157 4.70 3.20 -8.18
CA ASP A 157 4.48 2.93 -9.59
C ASP A 157 3.02 3.13 -9.98
N CYS A 158 2.09 2.53 -9.23
CA CYS A 158 0.66 2.71 -9.47
C CYS A 158 0.20 4.17 -9.33
N LEU A 159 0.77 4.91 -8.38
CA LEU A 159 0.50 6.35 -8.20
C LEU A 159 1.00 7.18 -9.38
N LEU A 160 2.22 6.91 -9.87
CA LEU A 160 2.79 7.58 -11.03
C LEU A 160 2.00 7.27 -12.31
N GLU A 161 1.60 6.02 -12.51
CA GLU A 161 0.86 5.60 -13.70
C GLU A 161 -0.56 6.19 -13.75
N HIS A 162 -1.30 6.15 -12.64
CA HIS A 162 -2.74 6.45 -12.63
C HIS A 162 -3.07 7.85 -12.10
N TYR A 163 -2.17 8.48 -11.36
CA TYR A 163 -2.40 9.74 -10.67
C TYR A 163 -1.24 10.74 -10.87
N SER A 164 -0.54 10.66 -12.01
CA SER A 164 0.58 11.55 -12.37
C SER A 164 0.25 13.04 -12.19
N ASP A 165 -0.92 13.50 -12.66
CA ASP A 165 -1.37 14.88 -12.48
C ASP A 165 -1.43 15.30 -11.01
N ALA A 166 -1.83 14.39 -10.12
CA ALA A 166 -1.85 14.64 -8.68
C ALA A 166 -0.44 14.67 -8.09
N LEU A 167 0.45 13.78 -8.55
CA LEU A 167 1.83 13.66 -8.07
C LEU A 167 2.71 14.83 -8.52
N THR A 168 2.51 15.37 -9.73
CA THR A 168 3.27 16.54 -10.21
C THR A 168 3.09 17.77 -9.33
N THR A 169 1.96 17.89 -8.63
CA THR A 169 1.72 18.99 -7.67
C THR A 169 2.68 19.00 -6.48
N LEU A 170 3.36 17.88 -6.21
CA LEU A 170 4.34 17.76 -5.13
C LEU A 170 5.70 18.38 -5.49
N GLY A 171 5.93 18.71 -6.76
CA GLY A 171 7.18 19.33 -7.23
C GLY A 171 8.41 18.53 -6.80
N ASP A 172 9.43 19.23 -6.30
CA ASP A 172 10.71 18.69 -5.83
C ASP A 172 10.54 17.56 -4.82
N GLY A 173 9.50 17.64 -3.98
CA GLY A 173 9.19 16.62 -2.97
C GLY A 173 8.90 15.25 -3.57
N LEU A 174 8.34 15.18 -4.80
CA LEU A 174 8.15 13.93 -5.52
C LEU A 174 9.50 13.32 -5.89
N ILE A 175 10.38 14.09 -6.52
CA ILE A 175 11.65 13.57 -7.06
C ILE A 175 12.56 13.17 -5.91
N TYR A 176 12.69 14.03 -4.90
CA TYR A 176 13.44 13.73 -3.68
C TYR A 176 12.91 12.49 -2.98
N GLY A 177 11.59 12.41 -2.76
CA GLY A 177 10.97 11.26 -2.10
C GLY A 177 11.15 9.95 -2.87
N VAL A 178 11.13 9.99 -4.21
CA VAL A 178 11.45 8.82 -5.03
C VAL A 178 12.92 8.44 -4.90
N CYS A 179 13.85 9.39 -4.95
CA CYS A 179 15.29 9.12 -4.79
C CYS A 179 15.56 8.42 -3.45
N GLU A 180 15.03 8.96 -2.35
CA GLU A 180 15.12 8.34 -1.03
C GLU A 180 14.50 6.95 -0.98
N ALA A 181 13.38 6.71 -1.68
CA ALA A 181 12.70 5.43 -1.67
C ALA A 181 13.46 4.32 -2.42
N ILE A 182 14.15 4.65 -3.52
CA ILE A 182 14.83 3.68 -4.38
C ILE A 182 16.31 3.46 -4.01
N ASP A 183 16.89 4.35 -3.20
CA ASP A 183 18.31 4.30 -2.86
C ASP A 183 18.73 2.95 -2.26
N ALA A 184 19.93 2.49 -2.63
CA ALA A 184 20.58 1.28 -2.13
C ALA A 184 19.75 -0.03 -2.19
N GLU A 185 18.76 -0.14 -3.09
CA GLU A 185 18.03 -1.40 -3.32
C GLU A 185 18.98 -2.48 -3.90
N LYS A 186 18.76 -3.74 -3.53
CA LYS A 186 19.63 -4.86 -3.90
C LYS A 186 18.87 -6.04 -4.50
N ASP A 187 17.59 -6.16 -4.19
CA ASP A 187 16.78 -7.24 -4.70
C ASP A 187 16.46 -7.03 -6.20
N PRO A 188 16.70 -8.02 -7.08
CA PRO A 188 16.48 -7.86 -8.52
C PRO A 188 15.04 -7.50 -8.90
N GLU A 189 14.03 -8.08 -8.24
CA GLU A 189 12.63 -7.76 -8.56
C GLU A 189 12.29 -6.32 -8.15
N CYS A 190 12.75 -5.90 -6.98
CA CYS A 190 12.60 -4.53 -6.51
C CYS A 190 13.36 -3.52 -7.39
N LEU A 191 14.59 -3.85 -7.83
CA LEU A 191 15.36 -3.00 -8.74
C LEU A 191 14.67 -2.76 -10.06
N MET A 192 14.02 -3.79 -10.63
CA MET A 192 13.26 -3.62 -11.86
C MET A 192 12.10 -2.62 -11.69
N LEU A 193 11.43 -2.63 -10.53
CA LEU A 193 10.41 -1.63 -10.22
C LEU A 193 11.03 -0.24 -10.02
N ALA A 194 12.15 -0.13 -9.31
CA ALA A 194 12.86 1.13 -9.12
C ALA A 194 13.28 1.76 -10.47
N PHE A 195 13.81 0.96 -11.41
CA PHE A 195 14.15 1.43 -12.75
C PHE A 195 12.91 1.88 -13.53
N HIS A 196 11.80 1.15 -13.41
CA HIS A 196 10.55 1.53 -14.04
C HIS A 196 10.03 2.87 -13.48
N ILE A 197 10.09 3.07 -12.16
CA ILE A 197 9.73 4.33 -11.50
C ILE A 197 10.58 5.50 -12.03
N VAL A 198 11.91 5.33 -12.13
CA VAL A 198 12.79 6.37 -12.68
C VAL A 198 12.45 6.67 -14.15
N GLN A 199 12.16 5.64 -14.95
CA GLN A 199 11.71 5.82 -16.33
C GLN A 199 10.40 6.60 -16.40
N SER A 200 9.43 6.28 -15.54
CA SER A 200 8.14 6.98 -15.46
C SER A 200 8.32 8.46 -15.06
N LEU A 201 9.24 8.76 -14.13
CA LEU A 201 9.61 10.15 -13.81
C LEU A 201 10.23 10.87 -15.01
N ALA A 202 11.12 10.22 -15.77
CA ALA A 202 11.72 10.81 -16.96
C ALA A 202 10.69 11.13 -18.05
N GLN A 203 9.66 10.30 -18.18
CA GLN A 203 8.53 10.56 -19.09
C GLN A 203 7.64 11.70 -18.61
N LEU A 204 7.45 11.83 -17.30
CA LEU A 204 6.66 12.89 -16.69
C LEU A 204 7.33 14.26 -16.78
N TYR A 205 8.67 14.29 -16.77
CA TYR A 205 9.48 15.52 -16.84
C TYR A 205 10.49 15.46 -18.01
N PRO A 206 10.02 15.57 -19.27
CA PRO A 206 10.87 15.39 -20.45
C PRO A 206 11.80 16.58 -20.73
N ASP A 207 11.61 17.72 -20.08
CA ASP A 207 12.41 18.93 -20.30
C ASP A 207 13.82 18.79 -19.70
N SER A 208 14.84 18.93 -20.56
CA SER A 208 16.26 18.93 -20.21
C SER A 208 16.71 20.05 -19.26
N SER A 209 15.85 21.03 -19.04
CA SER A 209 16.02 22.14 -18.09
C SER A 209 14.94 22.18 -17.01
N GLY A 210 14.07 21.16 -16.98
CA GLY A 210 12.96 21.05 -16.04
C GLY A 210 13.38 20.48 -14.68
N LEU A 211 12.37 20.22 -13.85
CA LEU A 211 12.55 19.77 -12.47
C LEU A 211 13.49 18.56 -12.35
N LEU A 212 13.26 17.50 -13.13
CA LEU A 212 14.07 16.29 -13.06
C LEU A 212 15.55 16.53 -13.40
N ALA A 213 15.85 17.47 -14.29
CA ALA A 213 17.22 17.81 -14.66
C ALA A 213 18.03 18.34 -13.47
N SER A 214 17.38 19.01 -12.51
CA SER A 214 18.02 19.47 -11.28
C SER A 214 18.43 18.33 -10.33
N PHE A 215 17.81 17.15 -10.46
CA PHE A 215 18.10 15.93 -9.70
C PHE A 215 18.92 14.91 -10.49
N ALA A 216 19.38 15.25 -11.70
CA ALA A 216 20.04 14.30 -12.59
C ALA A 216 21.28 13.65 -11.97
N LYS A 217 22.03 14.39 -11.14
CA LYS A 217 23.21 13.86 -10.43
C LYS A 217 22.81 12.84 -9.37
N ASP A 218 21.79 13.12 -8.57
CA ASP A 218 21.34 12.22 -7.50
C ASP A 218 20.79 10.92 -8.09
N ILE A 219 19.98 11.03 -9.15
CA ILE A 219 19.46 9.87 -9.89
C ILE A 219 20.61 9.07 -10.51
N PHE A 220 21.61 9.74 -11.09
CA PHE A 220 22.78 9.06 -11.65
C PHE A 220 23.55 8.30 -10.57
N ASP A 221 23.79 8.90 -9.41
CA ASP A 221 24.53 8.29 -8.31
C ASP A 221 23.81 7.06 -7.71
N ILE A 222 22.48 7.10 -7.69
CA ILE A 222 21.66 5.95 -7.29
C ILE A 222 21.79 4.81 -8.32
N LEU A 223 21.80 5.13 -9.61
CA LEU A 223 21.74 4.12 -10.68
C LEU A 223 23.10 3.57 -11.12
N GLU A 224 24.16 4.38 -11.06
CA GLU A 224 25.52 4.03 -11.50
C GLU A 224 26.03 2.71 -10.89
N PRO A 225 25.84 2.42 -9.58
CA PRO A 225 26.38 1.21 -8.95
C PRO A 225 25.85 -0.09 -9.55
N TYR A 226 24.71 -0.03 -10.25
CA TYR A 226 24.15 -1.20 -10.91
C TYR A 226 24.83 -1.49 -12.26
N PHE A 227 25.62 -0.59 -12.85
CA PHE A 227 26.25 -0.85 -14.15
C PHE A 227 27.73 -1.31 -14.05
N PRO A 228 28.15 -2.38 -14.76
CA PRO A 228 27.35 -3.35 -15.49
C PRO A 228 26.67 -4.36 -14.53
N ILE A 229 25.38 -4.63 -14.73
CA ILE A 229 24.66 -5.60 -13.89
C ILE A 229 25.16 -7.01 -14.25
N HIS A 230 25.73 -7.71 -13.28
CA HIS A 230 26.02 -9.14 -13.37
C HIS A 230 25.15 -9.89 -12.35
N PHE A 231 24.14 -10.61 -12.83
CA PHE A 231 23.38 -11.56 -12.00
C PHE A 231 24.07 -12.92 -12.03
N THR A 232 24.42 -13.46 -10.87
CA THR A 232 24.74 -14.89 -10.73
C THR A 232 23.48 -15.62 -10.32
N HIS A 233 23.03 -16.56 -11.16
CA HIS A 233 21.99 -17.51 -10.79
C HIS A 233 22.61 -18.50 -9.79
N ASP A 234 22.17 -18.45 -8.54
CA ASP A 234 22.34 -19.56 -7.59
C ASP A 234 21.12 -20.49 -7.63
#